data_AF-A0A4Q3SEY8-F1
#
_entry.id   AF-A0A4Q3SEY8-F1
#
_cell.length_a   1.000
_cell.length_b   1.000
_cell.length_c   1.000
_cell.angle_alpha   90.00
_cell.angle_beta   90.00
_cell.angle_gamma   90.00
#
_symmetry.space_group_name_H-M   'P 1'
#
loop_
_entity.id
_entity.type
_entity.pdbx_description
1 polymer ?
#
loop_
_entity_poly.entity_id
_entity_poly.type
_entity_poly.pdbx_seq_one_letter_code
_entity_poly.pdbx_strand_id
1 'polypeptide(L)'
;MIMKLLGTLAVLAMLSAPSAHAAPDLRPMTSGELTAFTKAMPKGGELHNHVSGAIFPETFLKWAVEDGLCVDVAALAFRPPCTPAGDLKTAASVLANDTQRSALYDSLTTREPGFQGRSGHDQFFSAFGRFGLAGDKRPGDELAEVLDGLARQNTFYLEA
;
A
#
# COMPACT_ATOMS: atom_id res chain seq x y z
N MET A 1 28.05 45.57 -62.17
CA MET A 1 27.42 46.39 -61.12
C MET A 1 26.70 45.45 -60.18
N ILE A 2 27.18 45.37 -58.94
CA ILE A 2 26.80 44.42 -57.89
C ILE A 2 25.48 44.89 -57.26
N MET A 3 24.50 44.00 -57.08
CA MET A 3 23.45 44.20 -56.08
C MET A 3 23.10 42.86 -55.43
N LYS A 4 23.66 42.63 -54.24
CA LYS A 4 23.31 41.53 -53.35
C LYS A 4 21.97 41.86 -52.69
N LEU A 5 20.92 41.06 -52.90
CA LEU A 5 19.78 41.03 -51.99
C LEU A 5 20.04 39.97 -50.92
N LEU A 6 20.39 40.42 -49.72
CA LEU A 6 20.38 39.59 -48.51
C LEU A 6 18.90 39.35 -48.13
N GLY A 7 18.41 38.13 -48.32
CA GLY A 7 17.16 37.68 -47.73
C GLY A 7 17.39 37.32 -46.26
N THR A 8 16.85 38.11 -45.34
CA THR A 8 16.87 37.82 -43.90
C THR A 8 15.93 36.66 -43.60
N LEU A 9 16.50 35.52 -43.22
CA LEU A 9 15.76 34.39 -42.68
C LEU A 9 15.37 34.73 -41.23
N ALA A 10 14.13 35.14 -40.99
CA ALA A 10 13.61 35.35 -39.65
C ALA A 10 13.35 33.98 -39.01
N VAL A 11 14.31 33.50 -38.21
CA VAL A 11 14.09 32.36 -37.32
C VAL A 11 13.19 32.83 -36.19
N LEU A 12 11.90 32.45 -36.26
CA LEU A 12 10.97 32.66 -35.16
C LEU A 12 11.35 31.67 -34.04
N ALA A 13 12.15 32.13 -33.08
CA ALA A 13 12.42 31.37 -31.87
C ALA A 13 11.10 31.21 -31.11
N MET A 14 10.49 30.02 -31.20
CA MET A 14 9.46 29.59 -30.28
C MET A 14 10.11 29.47 -28.91
N LEU A 15 10.11 30.56 -28.15
CA LEU A 15 10.39 30.54 -26.72
C LEU A 15 9.28 29.73 -26.06
N SER A 16 9.51 28.42 -25.90
CA SER A 16 8.76 27.60 -24.97
C SER A 16 9.11 28.11 -23.57
N ALA A 17 8.42 29.17 -23.14
CA ALA A 17 8.45 29.57 -21.74
C ALA A 17 8.05 28.33 -20.93
N PRO A 18 8.83 27.95 -19.90
CA PRO A 18 8.35 26.94 -18.97
C PRO A 18 7.05 27.51 -18.43
N SER A 19 5.95 26.87 -18.77
CA SER A 19 4.68 27.20 -18.15
C SER A 19 4.85 26.75 -16.71
N ALA A 20 5.31 27.66 -15.84
CA ALA A 20 5.17 27.54 -14.42
C ALA A 20 3.67 27.52 -14.16
N HIS A 21 3.07 26.35 -14.36
CA HIS A 21 1.70 26.10 -13.99
C HIS A 21 1.67 26.36 -12.49
N ALA A 22 1.01 27.44 -12.09
CA ALA A 22 0.67 27.61 -10.69
C ALA A 22 0.09 26.28 -10.21
N ALA A 23 0.60 25.77 -9.08
CA ALA A 23 0.09 24.53 -8.52
C ALA A 23 -1.45 24.65 -8.41
N PRO A 24 -2.20 23.61 -8.81
CA PRO A 24 -3.65 23.67 -8.76
C PRO A 24 -4.09 23.95 -7.33
N ASP A 25 -5.01 24.92 -7.15
CA ASP A 25 -5.63 25.13 -5.85
C ASP A 25 -6.61 23.99 -5.57
N LEU A 26 -6.24 23.09 -4.67
CA LEU A 26 -7.03 21.91 -4.31
C LEU A 26 -8.03 22.18 -3.18
N ARG A 27 -7.97 23.35 -2.53
CA ARG A 27 -8.86 23.70 -1.41
C ARG A 27 -10.36 23.64 -1.73
N PRO A 28 -10.85 23.95 -2.94
CA PRO A 28 -12.28 23.87 -3.23
C PRO A 28 -12.76 22.45 -3.56
N MET A 29 -11.87 21.46 -3.68
CA MET A 29 -12.25 20.09 -4.00
C MET A 29 -12.90 19.37 -2.82
N THR A 30 -13.94 18.60 -3.11
CA THR A 30 -14.49 17.59 -2.20
C THR A 30 -13.48 16.44 -1.98
N SER A 31 -13.71 15.61 -0.96
CA SER A 31 -12.86 14.44 -0.71
C SER A 31 -12.82 13.46 -1.90
N GLY A 32 -13.94 13.32 -2.63
CA GLY A 32 -14.01 12.48 -3.83
C GLY A 32 -13.19 13.05 -4.98
N GLU A 33 -13.28 14.36 -5.22
CA GLU A 33 -12.49 15.05 -6.24
C GLU A 33 -10.99 15.02 -5.92
N LEU A 34 -10.62 15.26 -4.65
CA LEU A 34 -9.24 15.16 -4.21
C LEU A 34 -8.69 13.74 -4.39
N THR A 35 -9.50 12.72 -4.10
CA THR A 35 -9.12 11.32 -4.32
C THR A 35 -8.90 11.02 -5.80
N ALA A 36 -9.82 11.46 -6.67
CA ALA A 36 -9.71 11.26 -8.11
C ALA A 36 -8.47 11.97 -8.67
N PHE A 37 -8.24 13.22 -8.27
CA PHE A 37 -7.07 14.01 -8.64
C PHE A 37 -5.76 13.37 -8.18
N THR A 38 -5.65 13.01 -6.89
CA THR A 38 -4.41 12.44 -6.32
C THR A 38 -4.10 11.04 -6.84
N LYS A 39 -5.11 10.22 -7.15
CA LYS A 39 -4.92 8.93 -7.84
C LYS A 39 -4.41 9.12 -9.27
N ALA A 40 -4.92 10.13 -10.00
CA ALA A 40 -4.49 10.43 -11.35
C ALA A 40 -3.11 11.11 -11.43
N MET A 41 -2.59 11.71 -10.36
CA MET A 41 -1.27 12.36 -10.37
C MET A 41 -0.12 11.34 -10.59
N PRO A 42 0.78 11.58 -11.58
CA PRO A 42 1.96 10.74 -11.79
C PRO A 42 2.99 11.03 -10.68
N LYS A 43 3.03 10.16 -9.66
CA LYS A 43 3.82 10.39 -8.45
C LYS A 43 5.29 9.98 -8.58
N GLY A 44 5.67 9.34 -9.69
CA GLY A 44 7.03 8.84 -9.88
C GLY A 44 7.24 7.54 -9.13
N GLY A 45 8.04 7.59 -8.05
CA GLY A 45 8.46 6.42 -7.29
C GLY A 45 8.12 6.47 -5.81
N GLU A 46 7.90 5.29 -5.22
CA GLU A 46 7.89 5.06 -3.78
C GLU A 46 9.30 4.74 -3.31
N LEU A 47 9.84 5.55 -2.39
CA LEU A 47 11.25 5.50 -1.98
C LEU A 47 11.45 4.95 -0.55
N HIS A 48 10.37 4.75 0.19
CA HIS A 48 10.44 4.22 1.55
C HIS A 48 9.25 3.30 1.78
N ASN A 49 9.40 2.06 1.35
CA ASN A 49 8.41 1.03 1.58
C ASN A 49 9.00 -0.13 2.38
N HIS A 50 8.25 -0.61 3.36
CA HIS A 50 8.47 -1.95 3.90
C HIS A 50 7.45 -2.87 3.25
N VAL A 51 7.89 -3.72 2.31
CA VAL A 51 7.00 -4.54 1.47
C VAL A 51 5.95 -5.29 2.31
N SER A 52 6.39 -6.01 3.34
CA SER A 52 5.49 -6.77 4.21
C SER A 52 4.55 -5.90 5.05
N GLY A 53 4.93 -4.63 5.32
CA GLY A 53 4.09 -3.64 5.99
C GLY A 53 3.08 -2.94 5.06
N ALA A 54 3.19 -3.14 3.75
CA ALA A 54 2.30 -2.57 2.74
C ALA A 54 1.20 -3.54 2.26
N ILE A 55 1.12 -4.73 2.86
CA ILE A 55 0.10 -5.74 2.56
C ILE A 55 -1.10 -5.59 3.49
N PHE A 56 -2.31 -5.67 2.92
CA PHE A 56 -3.54 -5.65 3.70
C PHE A 56 -3.69 -6.90 4.58
N PRO A 57 -4.20 -6.79 5.82
CA PRO A 57 -4.42 -7.94 6.70
C PRO A 57 -5.42 -8.95 6.12
N GLU A 58 -6.35 -8.51 5.28
CA GLU A 58 -7.24 -9.35 4.50
C GLU A 58 -6.46 -10.30 3.58
N THR A 59 -5.42 -9.79 2.91
CA THR A 59 -4.55 -10.56 2.02
C THR A 59 -3.74 -11.58 2.82
N PHE A 60 -3.17 -11.21 3.96
CA PHE A 60 -2.50 -12.17 4.85
C PHE A 60 -3.43 -13.28 5.33
N LEU A 61 -4.67 -12.96 5.71
CA LEU A 61 -5.63 -13.99 6.14
C LEU A 61 -6.02 -14.92 4.98
N LYS A 62 -6.16 -14.39 3.76
CA LYS A 62 -6.38 -15.20 2.57
C LYS A 62 -5.21 -16.16 2.31
N TRP A 63 -3.98 -15.68 2.34
CA TRP A 63 -2.79 -16.52 2.19
C TRP A 63 -2.67 -17.57 3.30
N ALA A 64 -2.99 -17.20 4.54
CA ALA A 64 -3.04 -18.14 5.65
C ALA A 64 -4.07 -19.26 5.43
N VAL A 65 -5.19 -19.00 4.75
CA VAL A 65 -6.15 -20.04 4.34
C VAL A 65 -5.55 -20.96 3.29
N GLU A 66 -4.95 -20.39 2.25
CA GLU A 66 -4.32 -21.13 1.14
C GLU A 66 -3.17 -22.04 1.64
N ASP A 67 -2.38 -21.55 2.59
CA ASP A 67 -1.22 -22.24 3.14
C ASP A 67 -1.57 -23.17 4.32
N GLY A 68 -2.85 -23.26 4.71
CA GLY A 68 -3.30 -24.11 5.80
C GLY A 68 -2.74 -23.71 7.17
N LEU A 69 -2.59 -22.40 7.43
CA LEU A 69 -2.12 -21.86 8.70
C LEU A 69 -3.23 -21.79 9.76
N CYS A 70 -2.80 -21.71 11.01
CA CYS A 70 -3.67 -21.41 12.14
C CYS A 70 -3.58 -19.91 12.49
N VAL A 71 -4.63 -19.43 13.14
CA VAL A 71 -4.66 -18.18 13.89
C VAL A 71 -4.78 -18.56 15.37
N ASP A 72 -3.86 -18.06 16.17
CA ASP A 72 -4.00 -18.03 17.62
C ASP A 72 -4.98 -16.89 17.97
N VAL A 73 -6.20 -17.22 18.39
CA VAL A 73 -7.25 -16.21 18.62
C VAL A 73 -7.10 -15.51 19.98
N ALA A 74 -6.28 -16.04 20.88
CA ALA A 74 -5.91 -15.36 22.11
C ALA A 74 -4.76 -14.38 21.86
N ALA A 75 -3.72 -14.84 21.16
CA ALA A 75 -2.59 -14.01 20.81
C ALA A 75 -2.85 -13.12 19.60
N LEU A 76 -3.91 -13.32 18.82
CA LEU A 76 -4.25 -12.61 17.58
C LEU A 76 -3.05 -12.52 16.61
N ALA A 77 -2.56 -13.69 16.21
CA ALA A 77 -1.39 -13.86 15.35
C ALA A 77 -1.49 -15.15 14.50
N PHE A 78 -0.84 -15.17 13.33
CA PHE A 78 -0.72 -16.42 12.55
C PHE A 78 0.30 -17.37 13.18
N ARG A 79 0.09 -18.68 12.94
CA ARG A 79 0.92 -19.78 13.46
C ARG A 79 1.05 -20.93 12.44
N PRO A 80 2.28 -21.36 12.11
CA PRO A 80 2.54 -22.59 11.35
C PRO A 80 3.00 -23.77 12.23
N PRO A 81 2.86 -25.01 11.74
CA PRO A 81 1.74 -25.48 10.92
C PRO A 81 0.45 -25.56 11.75
N CYS A 82 -0.71 -25.64 11.11
CA CYS A 82 -1.97 -25.65 11.83
C CYS A 82 -2.29 -27.03 12.42
N THR A 83 -2.24 -27.12 13.75
CA THR A 83 -2.80 -28.23 14.53
C THR A 83 -3.90 -27.66 15.42
N PRO A 84 -5.16 -27.58 14.95
CA PRO A 84 -6.23 -26.89 15.66
C PRO A 84 -6.49 -27.50 17.04
N ALA A 85 -6.34 -26.70 18.10
CA ALA A 85 -6.59 -27.07 19.48
C ALA A 85 -6.68 -25.82 20.35
N GLY A 86 -7.56 -25.80 21.36
CA GLY A 86 -7.72 -24.64 22.24
C GLY A 86 -7.95 -23.36 21.45
N ASP A 87 -7.05 -22.38 21.61
CA ASP A 87 -7.09 -21.07 20.93
C ASP A 87 -6.52 -21.08 19.50
N LEU A 88 -5.92 -22.18 19.05
CA LEU A 88 -5.51 -22.32 17.65
C LEU A 88 -6.70 -22.71 16.79
N LYS A 89 -7.13 -21.78 15.93
CA LYS A 89 -8.21 -21.97 14.96
C LYS A 89 -7.64 -21.99 13.56
N THR A 90 -8.24 -22.75 12.65
CA THR A 90 -7.85 -22.67 11.23
C THR A 90 -8.07 -21.25 10.71
N ALA A 91 -7.19 -20.76 9.83
CA ALA A 91 -7.39 -19.47 9.17
C ALA A 91 -8.77 -19.40 8.47
N ALA A 92 -9.24 -20.50 7.89
CA ALA A 92 -10.56 -20.58 7.25
C ALA A 92 -11.71 -20.35 8.23
N SER A 93 -11.63 -20.94 9.43
CA SER A 93 -12.65 -20.71 10.47
C SER A 93 -12.64 -19.27 11.01
N VAL A 94 -11.47 -18.65 11.11
CA VAL A 94 -11.37 -17.23 11.49
C VAL A 94 -11.92 -16.34 10.38
N LEU A 95 -11.60 -16.63 9.11
CA LEU A 95 -12.16 -15.91 7.97
C LEU A 95 -13.69 -15.96 7.93
N ALA A 96 -14.31 -17.07 8.35
CA ALA A 96 -15.77 -17.21 8.42
C ALA A 96 -16.41 -16.59 9.68
N ASN A 97 -15.62 -16.16 10.68
CA ASN A 97 -16.12 -15.62 11.94
C ASN A 97 -15.84 -14.11 12.03
N ASP A 98 -16.86 -13.28 11.91
CA ASP A 98 -16.72 -11.82 11.86
C ASP A 98 -16.00 -11.24 13.08
N THR A 99 -16.31 -11.73 14.29
CA THR A 99 -15.69 -11.24 15.53
C THR A 99 -14.21 -11.58 15.58
N GLN A 100 -13.83 -12.82 15.27
CA GLN A 100 -12.43 -13.25 15.27
C GLN A 100 -11.65 -12.59 14.13
N ARG A 101 -12.25 -12.47 12.95
CA ARG A 101 -11.66 -11.79 11.79
C ARG A 101 -11.38 -10.32 12.09
N SER A 102 -12.36 -9.61 12.66
CA SER A 102 -12.18 -8.19 13.03
C SER A 102 -11.09 -8.04 14.08
N ALA A 103 -11.12 -8.84 15.14
CA ALA A 103 -10.10 -8.77 16.20
C ALA A 103 -8.68 -9.07 15.66
N LEU A 104 -8.56 -10.02 14.72
CA LEU A 104 -7.30 -10.27 14.05
C LEU A 104 -6.84 -9.02 13.28
N TYR A 105 -7.69 -8.43 12.44
CA TYR A 105 -7.34 -7.22 11.68
C TYR A 105 -6.99 -6.03 12.58
N ASP A 106 -7.70 -5.84 13.69
CA ASP A 106 -7.38 -4.83 14.69
C ASP A 106 -6.01 -5.07 15.33
N SER A 107 -5.61 -6.34 15.45
CA SER A 107 -4.30 -6.71 15.96
C SER A 107 -3.16 -6.61 14.96
N LEU A 108 -3.46 -6.58 13.65
CA LEU A 108 -2.48 -6.48 12.56
C LEU A 108 -2.33 -5.05 12.04
N THR A 109 -3.11 -4.10 12.55
CA THR A 109 -3.16 -2.71 12.06
C THR A 109 -3.27 -1.72 13.21
N THR A 110 -3.27 -0.42 12.88
CA THR A 110 -3.56 0.68 13.81
C THR A 110 -4.97 1.25 13.63
N ARG A 111 -5.87 0.49 12.96
CA ARG A 111 -7.22 0.98 12.61
C ARG A 111 -8.14 1.18 13.82
N GLU A 112 -7.83 0.50 14.94
CA GLU A 112 -8.55 0.60 16.21
C GLU A 112 -7.60 1.14 17.31
N PRO A 113 -7.60 2.46 17.57
CA PRO A 113 -6.72 3.08 18.56
C PRO A 113 -6.92 2.50 19.97
N GLY A 114 -5.84 2.13 20.66
CA GLY A 114 -5.91 1.58 22.01
C GLY A 114 -6.38 0.12 22.08
N PHE A 115 -6.52 -0.59 20.96
CA PHE A 115 -6.89 -1.99 20.91
C PHE A 115 -6.08 -2.86 21.89
N GLN A 116 -6.80 -3.54 22.79
CA GLN A 116 -6.25 -4.33 23.90
C GLN A 116 -5.25 -3.56 24.79
N GLY A 117 -5.46 -2.26 24.98
CA GLY A 117 -4.63 -1.41 25.84
C GLY A 117 -3.24 -1.08 25.27
N ARG A 118 -2.97 -1.43 24.01
CA ARG A 118 -1.69 -1.13 23.34
C ARG A 118 -1.64 0.31 22.87
N SER A 119 -0.49 0.97 23.05
CA SER A 119 -0.21 2.27 22.43
C SER A 119 -0.16 2.12 20.90
N GLY A 120 -0.35 3.22 20.14
CA GLY A 120 -0.22 3.18 18.68
C GLY A 120 1.17 2.71 18.22
N HIS A 121 2.22 3.06 18.97
CA HIS A 121 3.58 2.56 18.78
C HIS A 121 3.64 1.03 18.91
N ASP A 122 3.07 0.47 19.98
CA ASP A 122 3.12 -0.97 20.21
C ASP A 122 2.20 -1.75 19.29
N GLN A 123 1.08 -1.17 18.85
CA GLN A 123 0.26 -1.72 17.78
C GLN A 123 1.07 -1.86 16.49
N PHE A 124 1.73 -0.77 16.06
CA PHE A 124 2.55 -0.76 14.84
C PHE A 124 3.68 -1.80 14.89
N PHE A 125 4.54 -1.75 15.91
CA PHE A 125 5.72 -2.61 15.95
C PHE A 125 5.39 -4.07 16.25
N SER A 126 4.36 -4.36 17.04
CA SER A 126 3.98 -5.76 17.32
C SER A 126 3.29 -6.44 16.14
N ALA A 127 2.72 -5.68 15.18
CA ALA A 127 2.03 -6.24 14.02
C ALA A 127 2.95 -7.12 13.17
N PHE A 128 4.19 -6.71 12.92
CA PHE A 128 5.15 -7.45 12.09
C PHE A 128 5.36 -8.89 12.56
N GLY A 129 5.49 -9.12 13.87
CA GLY A 129 5.62 -10.46 14.43
C GLY A 129 4.32 -11.28 14.41
N ARG A 130 3.17 -10.63 14.25
CA ARG A 130 1.85 -11.28 14.20
C ARG A 130 1.46 -11.70 12.79
N PHE A 131 1.81 -10.91 11.77
CA PHE A 131 1.53 -11.23 10.37
C PHE A 131 2.68 -11.94 9.63
N GLY A 132 3.95 -11.74 10.04
CA GLY A 132 5.12 -12.16 9.24
C GLY A 132 5.08 -13.61 8.77
N LEU A 133 4.66 -14.54 9.63
CA LEU A 133 4.57 -15.97 9.29
C LEU A 133 3.62 -16.29 8.12
N ALA A 134 2.63 -15.43 7.84
CA ALA A 134 1.76 -15.58 6.67
C ALA A 134 2.40 -15.06 5.37
N GLY A 135 3.43 -14.21 5.46
CA GLY A 135 4.19 -13.66 4.33
C GLY A 135 5.51 -14.38 4.04
N ASP A 136 6.10 -15.09 5.01
CA ASP A 136 7.44 -15.68 4.93
C ASP A 136 7.71 -16.54 3.67
N LYS A 137 6.68 -17.22 3.15
CA LYS A 137 6.78 -18.08 1.96
C LYS A 137 6.34 -17.40 0.66
N ARG A 138 6.00 -16.11 0.72
CA ARG A 138 5.31 -15.36 -0.32
C ARG A 138 6.00 -14.05 -0.73
N PRO A 139 7.34 -13.91 -0.71
CA PRO A 139 7.98 -12.63 -1.04
C PRO A 139 7.66 -12.13 -2.46
N GLY A 140 7.42 -13.05 -3.40
CA GLY A 140 6.98 -12.72 -4.76
C GLY A 140 5.55 -12.20 -4.81
N ASP A 141 4.63 -12.79 -4.03
CA ASP A 141 3.24 -12.36 -3.96
C ASP A 141 3.14 -11.00 -3.24
N GLU A 142 3.93 -10.79 -2.19
CA GLU A 142 4.00 -9.51 -1.48
C GLU A 142 4.47 -8.39 -2.42
N LEU A 143 5.57 -8.61 -3.15
CA LEU A 143 6.05 -7.64 -4.13
C LEU A 143 5.00 -7.37 -5.23
N ALA A 144 4.33 -8.40 -5.72
CA ALA A 144 3.30 -8.26 -6.74
C ALA A 144 2.08 -7.43 -6.23
N GLU A 145 1.62 -7.68 -5.01
CA GLU A 145 0.52 -6.93 -4.39
C GLU A 145 0.88 -5.44 -4.22
N VAL A 146 2.10 -5.16 -3.75
CA VAL A 146 2.58 -3.77 -3.60
C VAL A 146 2.68 -3.08 -4.97
N LEU A 147 3.29 -3.71 -5.96
CA LEU A 147 3.44 -3.13 -7.30
C LEU A 147 2.09 -2.89 -7.99
N ASP A 148 1.12 -3.81 -7.85
CA ASP A 148 -0.24 -3.60 -8.36
C ASP A 148 -0.93 -2.42 -7.67
N GLY A 149 -0.78 -2.31 -6.35
CA GLY A 149 -1.26 -1.17 -5.56
C GLY A 149 -0.66 0.16 -6.03
N LEU A 150 0.65 0.22 -6.24
CA LEU A 150 1.35 1.39 -6.74
C LEU A 150 0.93 1.77 -8.16
N ALA A 151 0.76 0.79 -9.05
CA ALA A 151 0.28 1.01 -10.41
C ALA A 151 -1.13 1.63 -10.42
N ARG A 152 -2.05 1.13 -9.57
CA ARG A 152 -3.39 1.72 -9.36
C ARG A 152 -3.35 3.12 -8.75
N GLN A 153 -2.22 3.51 -8.19
CA GLN A 153 -1.96 4.84 -7.66
C GLN A 153 -1.07 5.68 -8.60
N ASN A 154 -0.81 5.29 -9.84
CA ASN A 154 0.03 6.06 -10.77
C ASN A 154 1.46 6.34 -10.23
N THR A 155 2.03 5.32 -9.57
CA THR A 155 3.41 5.24 -9.07
C THR A 155 4.08 4.02 -9.72
N PHE A 156 5.26 4.17 -10.33
CA PHE A 156 5.84 3.14 -11.22
C PHE A 156 7.28 2.74 -10.88
N TYR A 157 7.79 3.18 -9.73
CA TYR A 157 9.10 2.81 -9.21
C TYR A 157 8.99 2.52 -7.71
N LEU A 158 9.78 1.57 -7.22
CA LEU A 158 9.77 1.13 -5.83
C LEU A 158 11.21 0.88 -5.34
N GLU A 159 11.59 1.54 -4.25
CA GLU A 159 12.72 1.17 -3.39
C GLU A 159 12.17 0.62 -2.07
N ALA A 160 12.56 -0.61 -1.74
CA ALA A 160 12.05 -1.34 -0.59
C ALA A 160 13.06 -2.35 -0.05
#